data_AF-A0A163XPJ0-F1
#
_entry.id   AF-A0A163XPJ0-F1
#
_cell.length_a   1.000
_cell.length_b   1.000
_cell.length_c   1.000
_cell.angle_alpha   90.00
_cell.angle_beta   90.00
_cell.angle_gamma   90.00
#
_symmetry.space_group_name_H-M   'P 1'
#
loop_
_entity.id
_entity.type
_entity.pdbx_description
1 polymer ?
#
loop_
_entity_poly.entity_id
_entity_poly.type
_entity_poly.pdbx_seq_one_letter_code
_entity_poly.pdbx_strand_id
1 'polypeptide(L)'
;MKKLKMIVCAAAVMTSATALADDARTASHEAGNVAQARTSMGAAVAAAEKHAGGKAVRAEYEKGKDGRWAYDVEVAGGTDMFDVRIDADAGTVIASTKDAADSDDEGDKAD
;
A
#
# COMPACT_ATOMS: atom_id res chain seq x y z
N MET A 1 17.48 -6.10 -11.92
CA MET A 1 17.09 -5.71 -10.55
C MET A 1 16.55 -4.29 -10.64
N LYS A 2 15.23 -4.08 -10.46
CA LYS A 2 14.65 -2.73 -10.56
C LYS A 2 14.90 -2.06 -9.22
N LYS A 3 15.86 -1.13 -9.19
CA LYS A 3 16.10 -0.22 -8.07
C LYS A 3 14.86 0.68 -7.97
N LEU A 4 13.97 0.38 -7.03
CA LEU A 4 12.79 1.21 -6.79
C LEU A 4 13.28 2.42 -6.01
N LYS A 5 13.34 3.57 -6.67
CA LYS A 5 13.62 4.85 -6.02
C LYS A 5 12.37 5.19 -5.19
N MET A 6 12.37 4.78 -3.92
CA MET A 6 11.39 5.17 -2.91
C MET A 6 11.51 6.69 -2.72
N ILE A 7 10.67 7.45 -3.44
CA ILE A 7 10.38 8.83 -3.09
C ILE A 7 9.31 8.73 -2.02
N VAL A 8 9.73 8.73 -0.75
CA VAL A 8 8.85 8.88 0.41
C VAL A 8 8.21 10.27 0.33
N CYS A 9 7.09 10.37 -0.37
CA CYS A 9 6.20 11.51 -0.26
C CYS A 9 5.37 11.29 1.00
N ALA A 10 5.90 11.74 2.14
CA ALA A 10 5.17 11.82 3.40
C ALA A 10 4.04 12.87 3.28
N ALA A 11 2.97 12.52 2.59
CA ALA A 11 1.73 13.28 2.59
C ALA A 11 0.93 12.89 3.85
N ALA A 12 1.29 13.49 4.98
CA ALA A 12 0.49 13.41 6.19
C ALA A 12 -0.84 14.17 5.95
N VAL A 13 -1.91 13.44 5.67
CA VAL A 13 -3.26 13.98 5.79
C VAL A 13 -3.93 13.29 6.96
N MET A 14 -3.77 13.90 8.12
CA MET A 14 -4.57 13.59 9.31
C MET A 14 -5.96 14.19 9.14
N THR A 15 -6.97 13.34 9.05
CA THR A 15 -8.33 13.71 9.43
C THR A 15 -8.90 12.63 10.32
N SER A 16 -9.12 13.04 11.57
CA SER A 16 -9.66 12.27 12.68
C SER A 16 -11.01 11.62 12.35
N ALA A 17 -11.13 10.37 12.80
CA ALA A 17 -12.30 9.51 12.67
C ALA A 17 -13.58 10.08 13.28
N THR A 18 -14.69 9.95 12.56
CA THR A 18 -16.01 9.72 13.14
C THR A 18 -16.64 8.53 12.43
N ALA A 19 -16.97 7.51 13.22
CA ALA A 19 -17.70 6.34 12.76
C ALA A 19 -19.17 6.71 12.54
N LEU A 20 -19.68 6.52 11.33
CA LEU A 20 -21.07 6.14 11.09
C LEU A 20 -21.10 5.08 9.99
N ALA A 21 -21.87 4.03 10.27
CA ALA A 21 -22.24 2.98 9.34
C ALA A 21 -23.14 3.53 8.22
N ASP A 22 -23.20 2.77 7.13
CA ASP A 22 -24.03 2.96 5.93
C ASP A 22 -23.64 4.14 5.00
N ASP A 23 -22.99 3.81 3.89
CA ASP A 23 -23.57 4.12 2.57
C ASP A 23 -22.94 3.21 1.49
N ALA A 24 -23.51 2.01 1.37
CA ALA A 24 -23.35 1.25 0.14
C ALA A 24 -24.23 1.92 -0.92
N ARG A 25 -23.56 2.54 -1.91
CA ARG A 25 -24.07 3.13 -3.17
C ARG A 25 -24.30 4.63 -3.16
N THR A 26 -23.23 5.39 -3.37
CA THR A 26 -23.20 6.46 -4.39
C THR A 26 -21.75 6.75 -4.80
N ALA A 27 -21.29 6.11 -5.88
CA ALA A 27 -20.18 6.59 -6.70
C ALA A 27 -20.19 5.91 -8.08
N SER A 28 -21.38 5.78 -8.66
CA SER A 28 -21.53 5.38 -10.06
C SER A 28 -21.29 6.58 -10.97
N HIS A 29 -20.10 7.19 -10.97
CA HIS A 29 -19.76 8.13 -12.05
C HIS A 29 -18.28 8.46 -12.30
N GLU A 30 -17.29 7.68 -11.86
CA GLU A 30 -15.90 7.77 -12.39
C GLU A 30 -15.25 6.37 -12.58
N ALA A 31 -16.09 5.38 -12.86
CA ALA A 31 -15.73 3.96 -12.94
C ALA A 31 -15.28 3.53 -14.34
N GLY A 32 -14.32 4.24 -14.95
CA GLY A 32 -13.74 3.81 -16.23
C GLY A 32 -12.72 2.69 -16.07
N ASN A 33 -11.87 2.77 -15.04
CA ASN A 33 -10.71 1.87 -14.88
C ASN A 33 -10.58 1.24 -13.48
N VAL A 34 -11.38 1.65 -12.50
CA VAL A 34 -11.51 0.98 -11.18
C VAL A 34 -12.47 -0.22 -11.25
N ALA A 35 -13.07 -0.47 -12.43
CA ALA A 35 -14.15 -1.44 -12.66
C ALA A 35 -13.73 -2.93 -12.69
N GLN A 36 -12.45 -3.25 -12.50
CA GLN A 36 -11.94 -4.63 -12.59
C GLN A 36 -11.60 -5.27 -11.25
N ALA A 37 -11.28 -4.48 -10.22
CA ALA A 37 -10.99 -5.02 -8.90
C ALA A 37 -12.30 -5.36 -8.17
N ARG A 38 -12.43 -6.60 -7.69
CA ARG A 38 -13.57 -7.00 -6.83
C ARG A 38 -13.41 -6.48 -5.40
N THR A 39 -12.17 -6.29 -4.96
CA THR A 39 -11.85 -5.70 -3.67
C THR A 39 -11.73 -4.19 -3.80
N SER A 40 -12.23 -3.43 -2.82
CA SER A 40 -12.06 -1.98 -2.81
C SER A 40 -10.69 -1.57 -2.25
N MET A 41 -10.21 -0.39 -2.62
CA MET A 41 -8.96 0.17 -2.06
C MET A 41 -9.02 0.23 -0.52
N GLY A 42 -10.16 0.67 0.05
CA GLY A 42 -10.33 0.72 1.51
C GLY A 42 -10.26 -0.66 2.17
N ALA A 43 -10.80 -1.69 1.54
CA ALA A 43 -10.69 -3.06 2.05
C ALA A 43 -9.24 -3.59 1.96
N ALA A 44 -8.51 -3.26 0.89
CA ALA A 44 -7.10 -3.60 0.75
C ALA A 44 -6.23 -2.89 1.80
N VAL A 45 -6.47 -1.60 2.05
CA VAL A 45 -5.82 -0.83 3.12
C VAL A 45 -6.08 -1.45 4.49
N ALA A 46 -7.33 -1.78 4.81
CA ALA A 46 -7.67 -2.42 6.08
C ALA A 46 -6.99 -3.79 6.24
N ALA A 47 -6.91 -4.58 5.17
CA ALA A 47 -6.21 -5.85 5.16
C ALA A 47 -4.69 -5.67 5.39
N ALA A 48 -4.09 -4.67 4.75
CA ALA A 48 -2.67 -4.34 4.89
C ALA A 48 -2.33 -3.87 6.31
N GLU A 49 -3.09 -2.92 6.86
CA GLU A 49 -2.89 -2.43 8.23
C GLU A 49 -3.00 -3.56 9.25
N LYS A 50 -4.02 -4.43 9.10
CA LYS A 50 -4.20 -5.58 9.98
C LYS A 50 -3.04 -6.57 9.87
N HIS A 51 -2.49 -6.76 8.67
CA HIS A 51 -1.40 -7.69 8.43
C HIS A 51 -0.06 -7.18 9.00
N ALA A 52 0.28 -5.92 8.74
CA ALA A 52 1.54 -5.32 9.18
C ALA A 52 1.50 -4.75 10.60
N GLY A 53 0.32 -4.59 11.21
CA GLY A 53 0.18 -4.04 12.56
C GLY A 53 0.50 -2.55 12.64
N GLY A 54 0.04 -1.77 11.65
CA GLY A 54 0.40 -0.36 11.49
C GLY A 54 -0.70 0.52 10.91
N LYS A 55 -0.30 1.63 10.29
CA LYS A 55 -1.19 2.57 9.57
C LYS A 55 -0.72 2.74 8.14
N ALA A 56 -1.63 2.62 7.17
CA ALA A 56 -1.28 2.81 5.78
C ALA A 56 -0.96 4.28 5.51
N VAL A 57 0.12 4.52 4.78
CA VAL A 57 0.57 5.87 4.38
C VAL A 57 0.47 6.09 2.88
N ARG A 58 0.45 5.01 2.09
CA ARG A 58 0.27 5.00 0.64
C ARG A 58 -0.50 3.75 0.23
N ALA A 59 -1.32 3.87 -0.81
CA ALA A 59 -1.98 2.74 -1.43
C ALA A 59 -2.15 2.99 -2.93
N GLU A 60 -1.66 2.08 -3.75
CA GLU A 60 -1.72 2.15 -5.21
C GLU A 60 -2.34 0.88 -5.80
N TYR A 61 -3.02 1.04 -6.94
CA TYR A 61 -3.55 -0.07 -7.72
C TYR A 61 -2.70 -0.21 -8.98
N GLU A 62 -1.90 -1.27 -9.05
CA GLU A 62 -0.90 -1.44 -10.10
C GLU A 62 -0.87 -2.85 -10.70
N LYS A 63 -0.39 -2.93 -11.94
CA LYS A 63 -0.24 -4.18 -12.68
C LYS A 63 1.19 -4.70 -12.51
N GLY A 64 1.32 -5.87 -11.89
CA GLY A 64 2.59 -6.57 -11.72
C GLY A 64 3.23 -6.95 -13.07
N LYS A 65 4.51 -7.33 -13.02
CA LYS A 65 5.26 -7.77 -14.21
C LYS A 65 4.68 -9.04 -14.84
N ASP A 66 3.98 -9.84 -14.05
CA ASP A 66 3.22 -11.04 -14.43
C ASP A 66 1.87 -10.71 -15.08
N GLY A 67 1.54 -9.41 -15.20
CA GLY A 67 0.30 -8.94 -15.79
C GLY A 67 -0.91 -9.02 -14.87
N ARG A 68 -0.73 -9.35 -13.58
CA ARG A 68 -1.83 -9.39 -12.60
C ARG A 68 -1.96 -8.07 -11.87
N TRP A 69 -3.19 -7.61 -11.68
CA TRP A 69 -3.47 -6.42 -10.90
C TRP A 69 -3.45 -6.73 -9.40
N ALA A 70 -2.88 -5.82 -8.62
CA ALA A 70 -2.83 -5.91 -7.18
C ALA A 70 -2.84 -4.51 -6.56
N TYR A 71 -3.18 -4.45 -5.28
CA TYR A 71 -2.90 -3.28 -4.47
C TYR A 71 -1.50 -3.38 -3.89
N ASP A 72 -0.77 -2.29 -3.92
CA ASP A 72 0.49 -2.08 -3.21
C ASP A 72 0.24 -1.05 -2.12
N VAL A 73 0.31 -1.48 -0.85
CA VAL A 73 -0.02 -0.65 0.31
C VAL A 73 1.18 -0.56 1.22
N GLU A 74 1.66 0.66 1.42
CA GLU A 74 2.76 0.95 2.33
C GLU A 74 2.19 1.24 3.73
N VAL A 75 2.66 0.50 4.73
CA VAL A 75 2.18 0.56 6.11
C VAL A 75 3.31 0.94 7.05
N ALA A 76 3.13 2.04 7.78
CA ALA A 76 4.02 2.45 8.86
C ALA A 76 3.69 1.66 10.13
N GLY A 77 4.67 0.92 10.67
CA GLY A 77 4.56 0.15 11.90
C GLY A 77 5.73 0.42 12.84
N GLY A 78 5.52 1.24 13.87
CA GLY A 78 6.59 1.65 14.79
C GLY A 78 7.66 2.47 14.06
N THR A 79 8.89 1.94 14.00
CA THR A 79 10.03 2.55 13.27
C THR A 79 10.22 1.97 11.87
N ASP A 80 9.38 1.03 11.47
CA ASP A 80 9.51 0.27 10.24
C ASP A 80 8.44 0.67 9.22
N MET A 81 8.75 0.50 7.94
CA MET A 81 7.76 0.58 6.85
C MET A 81 7.59 -0.80 6.21
N PHE A 82 6.38 -1.12 5.77
CA PHE A 82 6.06 -2.41 5.18
C PHE A 82 5.34 -2.20 3.85
N ASP A 83 5.86 -2.80 2.79
CA ASP A 83 5.17 -2.92 1.51
C ASP A 83 4.32 -4.18 1.53
N VAL A 84 3.00 -4.00 1.57
CA VAL A 84 2.02 -5.09 1.59
C VAL A 84 1.29 -5.14 0.26
N ARG A 85 1.43 -6.27 -0.45
CA ARG A 85 0.73 -6.53 -1.71
C ARG A 85 -0.54 -7.33 -1.47
N ILE A 86 -1.66 -6.86 -1.99
CA ILE A 86 -2.99 -7.47 -1.82
C ILE A 86 -3.56 -7.84 -3.19
N ASP A 87 -4.06 -9.07 -3.31
CA ASP A 87 -4.77 -9.51 -4.51
C ASP A 87 -6.03 -8.66 -4.73
N ALA A 88 -6.16 -8.05 -5.90
CA ALA A 88 -7.24 -7.11 -6.18
C ALA A 88 -8.62 -7.76 -6.32
N ASP A 89 -8.67 -9.07 -6.57
CA ASP A 89 -9.91 -9.83 -6.70
C ASP A 89 -10.32 -10.48 -5.37
N ALA A 90 -9.37 -11.12 -4.69
CA ALA A 90 -9.62 -11.87 -3.46
C ALA A 90 -9.51 -11.03 -2.18
N GLY A 91 -8.79 -9.90 -2.23
CA GLY A 91 -8.54 -9.05 -1.06
C GLY A 91 -7.59 -9.67 -0.05
N THR A 92 -6.85 -10.71 -0.44
CA THR A 92 -5.90 -11.42 0.41
C THR A 92 -4.49 -10.86 0.25
N VAL A 93 -3.75 -10.78 1.35
CA VAL A 93 -2.31 -10.44 1.30
C VAL A 93 -1.56 -11.56 0.57
N ILE A 94 -0.85 -11.18 -0.49
CA ILE A 94 -0.06 -12.10 -1.34
C ILE A 94 1.44 -11.87 -1.21
N ALA A 95 1.87 -10.72 -0.66
CA ALA A 95 3.25 -10.47 -0.26
C ALA A 95 3.30 -9.39 0.83
N SER A 96 4.33 -9.42 1.68
CA SER A 96 4.63 -8.39 2.65
C SER A 96 6.15 -8.33 2.83
N THR A 97 6.75 -7.16 2.64
CA THR A 97 8.19 -6.95 2.82
C THR A 97 8.39 -5.76 3.74
N LYS A 98 9.20 -5.95 4.79
CA LYS A 98 9.67 -4.83 5.60
C LYS A 98 10.70 -4.07 4.78
N ASP A 99 10.46 -2.79 4.54
CA ASP A 99 11.46 -1.91 3.96
C ASP A 99 12.53 -1.70 5.04
N ALA A 100 13.71 -2.27 4.81
CA ALA A 100 14.85 -1.97 5.64
C ALA A 100 15.29 -0.58 5.19
N ALA A 101 15.27 0.41 6.09
CA ALA A 101 15.98 1.65 5.84
C ALA A 101 17.41 1.25 5.50
N ASP A 102 17.76 1.32 4.21
CA ASP A 102 19.11 1.05 3.72
C ASP A 102 20.02 1.98 4.51
N SER A 103 20.61 1.43 5.56
CA SER A 103 21.75 2.01 6.22
C SER A 103 22.86 1.73 5.23
N ASP A 104 23.06 2.66 4.30
CA ASP A 104 24.30 2.82 3.56
C ASP A 104 25.40 3.03 4.62
N ASP A 105 25.87 1.92 5.19
CA ASP A 105 27.08 1.87 5.98
C ASP A 105 28.25 1.93 4.99
N GLU A 106 29.01 3.02 5.12
CA GLU A 106 30.19 3.35 4.35
C GLU A 106 31.21 2.20 4.35
N GLY A 107 31.87 2.00 3.21
CA GLY A 107 32.96 1.05 3.08
C GLY A 107 33.95 1.40 1.98
N ASP A 108 34.78 2.43 2.24
CA ASP A 108 36.25 2.43 2.02
C ASP A 108 36.78 2.35 0.56
N LYS A 109 37.73 3.13 0.04
CA LYS A 109 38.90 3.81 0.61
C LYS A 109 39.25 5.03 -0.24
N ALA A 110 39.76 6.07 0.41
CA ALA A 110 40.68 6.99 -0.25
C ALA A 110 42.10 6.46 -0.06
N ASP A 111 42.79 6.18 -1.16
CA ASP A 111 44.25 6.08 -1.27
C ASP A 111 44.73 6.55 -2.65
#